data_AF-A0A9E1JVI6-F1
#
_entry.id   AF-A0A9E1JVI6-F1
#
_cell.length_a   1.000
_cell.length_b   1.000
_cell.length_c   1.000
_cell.angle_alpha   90.00
_cell.angle_beta   90.00
_cell.angle_gamma   90.00
#
_symmetry.space_group_name_H-M   'P 1'
#
loop_
_entity.id
_entity.type
_entity.pdbx_description
1 polymer ?
#
loop_
_entity_poly.entity_id
_entity_poly.type
_entity_poly.pdbx_seq_one_letter_code
_entity_poly.pdbx_strand_id
1 'polypeptide(L)'
;MNKVCKNCRETKPATDDYFPTKPNGKLLPSCRICRNERKGYKVCTKCGTEKLANRDNFGSTPRGGFRGSCRKCMATAANKHNKENPEMLKNRIKKRRQQDKGFTVSPELRVKLYQRDKGYCLLCRKLLGDWKTAHVDHLTPVSRGGHRNHPNNLCLAHVQCNKEKHNKTYVEHWEWRRKNNIA
;
A
#
# COMPACT_ATOMS: atom_id res chain seq x y z
N MET A 1 8.52 -35.53 -12.15
CA MET A 1 7.49 -35.63 -13.21
C MET A 1 7.26 -34.26 -13.83
N ASN A 2 7.05 -34.17 -15.14
CA ASN A 2 6.84 -32.91 -15.87
C ASN A 2 5.39 -32.78 -16.34
N LYS A 3 4.92 -31.55 -16.53
CA LYS A 3 3.56 -31.21 -16.98
C LYS A 3 3.61 -30.10 -18.03
N VAL A 4 2.78 -30.23 -19.07
CA VAL A 4 2.62 -29.21 -20.11
C VAL A 4 1.55 -28.20 -19.69
N CYS A 5 1.87 -26.91 -19.77
CA CYS A 5 0.89 -25.87 -19.53
C CYS A 5 -0.16 -25.80 -20.64
N LYS A 6 -1.46 -25.87 -20.31
CA LYS A 6 -2.53 -25.78 -21.33
C LYS A 6 -2.64 -24.42 -22.05
N ASN A 7 -1.98 -23.37 -21.53
CA ASN A 7 -2.03 -22.02 -22.10
C ASN A 7 -0.77 -21.70 -22.94
N CYS A 8 0.44 -21.78 -22.38
CA CYS A 8 1.69 -21.49 -23.12
C CYS A 8 2.32 -22.71 -23.79
N ARG A 9 1.81 -23.93 -23.56
CA ARG A 9 2.34 -25.19 -24.10
C ARG A 9 3.78 -25.54 -23.73
N GLU A 10 4.41 -24.77 -22.85
CA GLU A 10 5.73 -25.10 -22.30
C GLU A 10 5.65 -26.28 -21.31
N THR A 11 6.66 -27.15 -21.38
CA THR A 11 6.88 -28.24 -20.42
C THR A 11 7.61 -27.71 -19.18
N LYS A 12 7.07 -27.99 -18.00
CA LYS A 12 7.61 -27.52 -16.70
C LYS A 12 7.54 -28.63 -15.65
N PRO A 13 8.32 -28.57 -14.56
CA PRO A 13 8.16 -29.51 -13.45
C PRO A 13 6.74 -29.49 -12.89
N ALA A 14 6.16 -30.66 -12.64
CA ALA A 14 4.81 -30.81 -12.11
C ALA A 14 4.80 -30.62 -10.58
N THR A 15 5.16 -29.41 -10.12
CA THR A 15 5.18 -29.04 -8.70
C THR A 15 4.31 -27.82 -8.45
N ASP A 16 4.00 -27.56 -7.18
CA ASP A 16 3.26 -26.37 -6.78
C ASP A 16 3.99 -25.08 -7.18
N ASP A 17 5.32 -25.08 -7.33
CA ASP A 17 6.08 -23.90 -7.76
C ASP A 17 5.74 -23.45 -9.19
N TYR A 18 5.37 -24.40 -10.06
CA TYR A 18 5.09 -24.12 -11.47
C TYR A 18 3.60 -24.16 -11.81
N PHE A 19 2.79 -24.93 -11.07
CA PHE A 19 1.36 -25.09 -11.28
C PHE A 19 0.62 -24.94 -9.95
N PRO A 20 -0.33 -24.00 -9.78
CA PRO A 20 -1.01 -23.86 -8.50
C PRO A 20 -1.80 -25.10 -8.10
N THR A 21 -1.74 -25.46 -6.82
CA THR A 21 -2.48 -26.58 -6.26
C THR A 21 -3.90 -26.14 -5.83
N LYS A 22 -4.92 -26.91 -6.22
CA LYS A 22 -6.29 -26.75 -5.73
C LYS A 22 -6.40 -27.19 -4.27
N PRO A 23 -7.45 -26.79 -3.52
CA PRO A 23 -7.70 -27.28 -2.16
C PRO A 23 -7.76 -28.81 -2.02
N ASN A 24 -8.10 -29.52 -3.10
CA ASN A 24 -8.13 -30.99 -3.16
C ASN A 24 -6.78 -31.64 -3.54
N GLY A 25 -5.67 -30.90 -3.44
CA GLY A 25 -4.32 -31.39 -3.70
C GLY A 25 -3.94 -31.53 -5.18
N LYS A 26 -4.84 -31.25 -6.13
CA LYS A 26 -4.55 -31.40 -7.57
C LYS A 26 -3.93 -30.13 -8.16
N LEU A 27 -2.84 -30.29 -8.91
CA LEU A 27 -2.23 -29.19 -9.68
C LEU A 27 -3.15 -28.73 -10.82
N LEU A 28 -3.22 -27.41 -11.02
CA LEU A 28 -4.00 -26.80 -12.08
C LEU A 28 -3.37 -27.02 -13.46
N PRO A 29 -4.17 -27.02 -14.55
CA PRO A 29 -3.67 -27.38 -15.89
C PRO A 29 -2.87 -26.26 -16.57
N SER A 30 -3.00 -25.02 -16.10
CA SER A 30 -2.24 -23.87 -16.60
C SER A 30 -1.16 -23.50 -15.58
N CYS A 31 0.05 -23.18 -16.03
CA CYS A 31 1.14 -22.79 -15.14
C CYS A 31 0.83 -21.45 -14.46
N ARG A 32 1.52 -21.16 -13.33
CA ARG A 32 1.36 -19.92 -12.57
C ARG A 32 1.54 -18.66 -13.40
N ILE A 33 2.42 -18.73 -14.41
CA ILE A 33 2.67 -17.65 -15.38
C ILE A 33 1.40 -17.37 -16.18
N CYS A 34 0.84 -18.38 -16.84
CA CYS A 34 -0.32 -18.22 -17.71
C CYS A 34 -1.63 -18.01 -16.97
N ARG A 35 -1.73 -18.45 -15.72
CA ARG A 35 -2.89 -18.17 -14.86
C ARG A 35 -2.90 -16.74 -14.32
N ASN A 36 -1.86 -15.97 -14.59
CA ASN A 36 -1.74 -14.59 -14.15
C ASN A 36 -1.95 -14.43 -12.63
N GLU A 37 -1.48 -15.39 -11.84
CA GLU A 37 -1.47 -15.29 -10.37
C GLU A 37 -0.27 -14.47 -9.85
N ARG A 38 0.20 -13.47 -10.63
CA ARG A 38 1.43 -12.67 -10.47
C ARG A 38 2.60 -13.15 -11.36
N LYS A 39 2.67 -12.63 -12.58
CA LYS A 39 3.93 -12.11 -13.13
C LYS A 39 3.65 -10.71 -13.61
N GLY A 40 3.67 -9.76 -12.69
CA GLY A 40 4.94 -9.10 -12.45
C GLY A 40 4.98 -7.83 -13.26
N TYR A 41 4.36 -7.77 -14.45
CA TYR A 41 4.26 -6.55 -15.24
C TYR A 41 2.81 -6.28 -15.70
N LYS A 42 2.50 -5.02 -15.96
CA LYS A 42 1.20 -4.51 -16.42
C LYS A 42 1.43 -3.34 -17.37
N VAL A 43 0.67 -3.29 -18.46
CA VAL A 43 0.65 -2.16 -19.39
C VAL A 43 -0.22 -1.05 -18.83
N CYS A 44 0.33 0.16 -18.74
CA CYS A 44 -0.42 1.35 -18.34
C CYS A 44 -1.41 1.75 -19.44
N THR A 45 -2.71 1.81 -19.13
CA THR A 45 -3.75 2.21 -20.10
C THR A 45 -3.68 3.66 -20.57
N LYS A 46 -2.80 4.49 -19.98
CA LYS A 46 -2.61 5.90 -20.36
C LYS A 46 -1.35 6.16 -21.18
N CYS A 47 -0.24 5.48 -20.86
CA CYS A 47 1.05 5.74 -21.54
C CYS A 47 1.57 4.54 -22.33
N GLY A 48 0.86 3.41 -22.35
CA GLY A 48 1.25 2.20 -23.10
C GLY A 48 2.46 1.46 -22.56
N THR A 49 3.20 2.01 -21.59
CA THR A 49 4.41 1.38 -21.06
C THR A 49 4.09 0.19 -20.17
N GLU A 50 4.80 -0.91 -20.37
CA GLU A 50 4.84 -2.07 -19.48
C GLU A 50 5.69 -1.78 -18.24
N LYS A 51 5.15 -2.05 -17.04
CA LYS A 51 5.81 -1.76 -15.76
C LYS A 51 5.51 -2.85 -14.75
N LEU A 52 6.34 -2.98 -13.71
CA LEU A 52 6.11 -4.00 -12.70
C LEU A 52 4.71 -3.83 -12.06
N ALA A 53 3.85 -4.83 -12.04
CA ALA A 53 2.52 -4.84 -11.42
C ALA A 53 2.65 -4.90 -9.88
N ASN A 54 3.22 -3.85 -9.31
CA ASN A 54 3.48 -3.68 -7.90
C ASN A 54 2.95 -2.32 -7.41
N ARG A 55 3.06 -2.07 -6.11
CA ARG A 55 2.58 -0.83 -5.49
C ARG A 55 3.42 0.38 -5.82
N ASP A 56 4.64 0.22 -6.32
CA ASP A 56 5.50 1.33 -6.72
C ASP A 56 5.06 1.91 -8.07
N ASN A 57 4.64 1.05 -8.99
CA ASN A 57 4.20 1.46 -10.32
C ASN A 57 2.70 1.69 -10.43
N PHE A 58 1.87 0.99 -9.65
CA PHE A 58 0.41 1.08 -9.74
C PHE A 58 -0.23 1.31 -8.38
N GLY A 59 -1.29 2.15 -8.37
CA GLY A 59 -2.11 2.35 -7.17
C GLY A 59 -3.12 1.22 -6.98
N SER A 60 -3.54 0.97 -5.74
CA SER A 60 -4.56 -0.04 -5.44
C SER A 60 -5.98 0.43 -5.81
N THR A 61 -6.86 -0.53 -6.10
CA THR A 61 -8.31 -0.35 -6.22
C THR A 61 -8.99 -0.72 -4.90
N PRO A 62 -10.23 -0.26 -4.65
CA PRO A 62 -10.97 -0.63 -3.44
C PRO A 62 -11.16 -2.15 -3.27
N ARG A 63 -11.24 -2.90 -4.38
CA ARG A 63 -11.35 -4.37 -4.40
C ARG A 63 -10.02 -5.10 -4.17
N GLY A 64 -8.93 -4.36 -3.91
CA GLY A 64 -7.61 -4.93 -3.61
C GLY A 64 -6.70 -5.19 -4.82
N GLY A 65 -7.14 -4.88 -6.04
CA GLY A 65 -6.33 -5.02 -7.26
C GLY A 65 -5.45 -3.81 -7.56
N PHE A 66 -4.71 -3.84 -8.68
CA PHE A 66 -3.98 -2.66 -9.21
C PHE A 66 -4.82 -1.89 -10.23
N ARG A 67 -4.69 -0.56 -10.22
CA ARG A 67 -5.31 0.33 -11.23
C ARG A 67 -4.74 0.06 -12.63
N GLY A 68 -5.53 0.37 -13.65
CA GLY A 68 -5.12 0.28 -15.07
C GLY A 68 -3.98 1.22 -15.45
N SER A 69 -3.96 2.42 -14.85
CA SER A 69 -2.97 3.46 -15.11
C SER A 69 -1.85 3.45 -14.06
N CYS A 70 -0.62 3.71 -14.51
CA CYS A 70 0.54 3.82 -13.63
C CYS A 70 0.49 5.10 -12.76
N ARG A 71 1.24 5.09 -11.65
CA ARG A 71 1.32 6.22 -10.70
C ARG A 71 1.81 7.51 -11.34
N LYS A 72 2.76 7.46 -12.28
CA LYS A 72 3.25 8.65 -13.01
C LYS A 72 2.11 9.35 -13.75
N CYS A 73 1.33 8.59 -14.54
CA CYS A 73 0.18 9.14 -15.27
C CYS A 73 -0.93 9.64 -14.32
N MET A 74 -1.12 8.96 -13.18
CA MET A 74 -2.07 9.43 -12.15
C MET A 74 -1.60 10.74 -11.51
N ALA A 75 -0.31 10.88 -11.21
CA ALA A 75 0.27 12.09 -10.65
C ALA A 75 0.18 13.26 -11.64
N THR A 76 0.50 13.04 -12.93
CA THR A 76 0.34 14.07 -13.97
C THR A 76 -1.11 14.53 -14.07
N ALA A 77 -2.07 13.61 -14.11
CA ALA A 77 -3.49 13.95 -14.17
C ALA A 77 -3.95 14.72 -12.93
N ALA A 78 -3.53 14.30 -11.73
CA ALA A 78 -3.86 14.99 -10.48
C ALA A 78 -3.24 16.41 -10.43
N ASN A 79 -2.00 16.57 -10.88
CA ASN A 79 -1.34 17.87 -10.94
C ASN A 79 -2.03 18.81 -11.93
N LYS A 80 -2.41 18.31 -13.12
CA LYS A 80 -3.19 19.07 -14.10
C LYS A 80 -4.51 19.55 -13.49
N HIS A 81 -5.29 18.62 -12.91
CA HIS A 81 -6.54 18.96 -12.24
C HIS A 81 -6.34 20.01 -11.12
N ASN A 82 -5.31 19.87 -10.28
CA ASN A 82 -5.04 20.84 -9.21
C ASN A 82 -4.65 22.23 -9.75
N LYS A 83 -3.92 22.30 -10.88
CA LYS A 83 -3.58 23.57 -11.54
C LYS A 83 -4.81 24.24 -12.14
N GLU A 84 -5.70 23.46 -12.74
CA GLU A 84 -6.96 23.94 -13.34
C GLU A 84 -8.01 24.30 -12.28
N ASN A 85 -7.92 23.71 -11.08
CA ASN A 85 -8.88 23.90 -9.99
C ASN A 85 -8.19 24.35 -8.69
N PRO A 86 -7.53 25.53 -8.68
CA PRO A 86 -6.76 26.00 -7.53
C PRO A 86 -7.64 26.21 -6.28
N GLU A 87 -8.87 26.67 -6.45
CA GLU A 87 -9.81 26.87 -5.33
C GLU A 87 -10.18 25.56 -4.63
N MET A 88 -10.37 24.47 -5.38
CA MET A 88 -10.59 23.15 -4.78
C MET A 88 -9.39 22.68 -3.95
N LEU A 89 -8.16 22.98 -4.40
CA LEU A 89 -6.95 22.68 -3.63
C LEU A 89 -6.90 23.52 -2.35
N LYS A 90 -7.14 24.84 -2.44
CA LYS A 90 -7.20 25.74 -1.28
C LYS A 90 -8.23 25.28 -0.26
N ASN A 91 -9.44 24.95 -0.69
CA ASN A 91 -10.51 24.47 0.19
C ASN A 91 -10.16 23.15 0.88
N ARG A 92 -9.51 22.22 0.17
CA ARG A 92 -9.02 20.97 0.75
C ARG A 92 -7.91 21.19 1.78
N ILE A 93 -6.97 22.10 1.53
CA ILE A 93 -5.92 22.46 2.50
C ILE A 93 -6.54 23.14 3.72
N LYS A 94 -7.48 24.08 3.53
CA LYS A 94 -8.20 24.75 4.61
C LYS A 94 -8.95 23.75 5.49
N LYS A 95 -9.73 22.85 4.88
CA LYS A 95 -10.45 21.79 5.60
C LYS A 95 -9.50 20.88 6.36
N ARG A 96 -8.37 20.49 5.78
CA ARG A 96 -7.36 19.68 6.46
C ARG A 96 -6.74 20.43 7.65
N ARG A 97 -6.36 21.70 7.51
CA ARG A 97 -5.82 22.52 8.61
C ARG A 97 -6.82 22.69 9.75
N GLN A 98 -8.09 22.97 9.42
CA GLN A 98 -9.18 23.03 10.40
C GLN A 98 -9.37 21.69 11.10
N GLN A 99 -9.38 20.60 10.33
CA GLN A 99 -9.43 19.25 10.84
C GLN A 99 -8.20 18.89 11.64
N ASP A 100 -7.04 19.50 11.41
CA ASP A 100 -5.79 19.27 12.13
C ASP A 100 -5.67 20.16 13.38
N LYS A 101 -6.56 21.15 13.57
CA LYS A 101 -6.56 22.14 14.68
C LYS A 101 -5.15 22.69 15.01
N GLY A 102 -4.29 22.82 14.01
CA GLY A 102 -2.92 23.30 14.19
C GLY A 102 -1.98 22.33 14.91
N PHE A 103 -2.30 21.02 15.02
CA PHE A 103 -1.41 20.05 15.63
C PHE A 103 -0.07 19.98 14.89
N THR A 104 0.99 20.25 15.63
CA THR A 104 2.38 20.12 15.19
C THR A 104 3.04 18.99 15.97
N VAL A 105 3.85 18.21 15.27
CA VAL A 105 4.65 17.15 15.89
C VAL A 105 5.95 17.77 16.36
N SER A 106 6.19 17.80 17.66
CA SER A 106 7.47 18.27 18.21
C SER A 106 8.59 17.23 18.02
N PRO A 107 9.86 17.63 17.94
CA PRO A 107 11.00 16.70 17.91
C PRO A 107 11.02 15.75 19.11
N GLU A 108 10.68 16.24 20.31
CA GLU A 108 10.65 15.47 21.55
C GLU A 108 9.60 14.37 21.49
N LEU A 109 8.41 14.68 20.94
CA LEU A 109 7.37 13.68 20.74
C LEU A 109 7.85 12.55 19.80
N ARG A 110 8.59 12.88 18.74
CA ARG A 110 9.14 11.86 17.82
C ARG A 110 10.14 10.96 18.54
N VAL A 111 11.04 11.53 19.34
CA VAL A 111 11.99 10.75 20.15
C VAL A 111 11.26 9.82 21.11
N LYS A 112 10.24 10.33 21.82
CA LYS A 112 9.41 9.52 22.73
C LYS A 112 8.72 8.36 22.02
N LEU A 113 8.11 8.61 20.85
CA LEU A 113 7.47 7.56 20.06
C LEU A 113 8.49 6.51 19.57
N TYR A 114 9.66 6.96 19.09
CA TYR A 114 10.73 6.07 18.65
C TYR A 114 11.22 5.14 19.76
N GLN A 115 11.49 5.69 20.94
CA GLN A 115 11.94 4.94 22.11
C GLN A 115 10.87 3.95 22.60
N ARG A 116 9.61 4.41 22.74
CA ARG A 116 8.47 3.58 23.13
C ARG A 116 8.28 2.39 22.20
N ASP A 117 8.36 2.64 20.89
CA ASP A 117 8.13 1.63 19.85
C ASP A 117 9.41 0.83 19.51
N LYS A 118 10.49 1.03 20.28
CA LYS A 118 11.80 0.35 20.14
C LYS A 118 12.36 0.44 18.71
N GLY A 119 12.09 1.54 18.02
CA GLY A 119 12.51 1.77 16.64
C GLY A 119 11.79 0.96 15.56
N TYR A 120 10.70 0.28 15.90
CA TYR A 120 9.87 -0.45 14.94
C TYR A 120 8.71 0.41 14.43
N CYS A 121 8.36 0.22 13.16
CA CYS A 121 7.09 0.71 12.63
C CYS A 121 5.95 -0.13 13.18
N LEU A 122 5.04 0.44 13.97
CA LEU A 122 3.94 -0.34 14.54
C LEU A 122 3.01 -0.95 13.47
N LEU A 123 2.90 -0.31 12.30
CA LEU A 123 1.99 -0.73 11.23
C LEU A 123 2.43 -2.00 10.48
N CYS A 124 3.75 -2.25 10.39
CA CYS A 124 4.31 -3.42 9.67
C CYS A 124 5.29 -4.25 10.51
N ARG A 125 5.60 -3.80 11.74
CA ARG A 125 6.51 -4.45 12.69
C ARG A 125 7.95 -4.65 12.19
N LYS A 126 8.38 -3.86 11.21
CA LYS A 126 9.77 -3.83 10.72
C LYS A 126 10.50 -2.61 11.26
N LEU A 127 11.82 -2.69 11.34
CA LEU A 127 12.67 -1.56 11.75
C LEU A 127 12.41 -0.34 10.86
N LEU A 128 12.35 0.85 11.47
CA LEU A 128 12.14 2.11 10.75
C LEU A 128 13.31 2.48 9.84
N GLY A 129 14.52 2.01 10.14
CA GLY A 129 15.74 2.49 9.50
C GLY A 129 15.99 3.94 9.91
N ASP A 130 15.99 4.85 8.94
CA ASP A 130 16.05 6.29 9.19
C ASP A 130 14.72 6.81 9.80
N TRP A 131 14.63 6.73 11.12
CA TRP A 131 13.44 7.13 11.87
C TRP A 131 13.18 8.64 11.83
N LYS A 132 14.19 9.46 11.50
CA LYS A 132 14.02 10.91 11.38
C LYS A 132 13.11 11.27 10.20
N THR A 133 13.10 10.46 9.14
CA THR A 133 12.23 10.64 7.97
C THR A 133 10.93 9.83 8.04
N ALA A 134 10.74 9.02 9.09
CA ALA A 134 9.47 8.34 9.34
C ALA A 134 8.30 9.32 9.48
N HIS A 135 7.09 8.89 9.13
CA HIS A 135 5.90 9.72 9.36
C HIS A 135 5.34 9.43 10.75
N VAL A 136 4.82 10.47 11.41
CA VAL A 136 3.88 10.27 12.53
C VAL A 136 2.52 9.95 11.95
N ASP A 137 1.88 8.90 12.46
CA ASP A 137 0.56 8.45 12.05
C ASP A 137 -0.33 8.16 13.26
N HIS A 138 -1.64 8.38 13.09
CA HIS A 138 -2.64 8.09 14.12
C HIS A 138 -3.10 6.63 14.05
N LEU A 139 -2.94 5.83 15.10
CA LEU A 139 -3.41 4.43 15.12
C LEU A 139 -4.90 4.33 14.79
N THR A 140 -5.72 5.19 15.38
CA THR A 140 -7.10 5.46 14.95
C THR A 140 -7.14 6.84 14.29
N PRO A 141 -7.51 6.95 13.00
CA PRO A 141 -7.60 8.24 12.33
C PRO A 141 -8.51 9.24 13.06
N VAL A 142 -8.15 10.53 13.03
CA VAL A 142 -8.95 11.60 13.64
C VAL A 142 -10.36 11.64 13.03
N SER A 143 -10.48 11.44 11.71
CA SER A 143 -11.76 11.32 10.99
C SER A 143 -12.63 10.15 11.44
N ARG A 144 -12.11 9.26 12.29
CA ARG A 144 -12.80 8.10 12.87
C ARG A 144 -12.84 8.15 14.40
N GLY A 145 -12.74 9.35 14.98
CA GLY A 145 -12.85 9.56 16.42
C GLY A 145 -11.55 9.32 17.21
N GLY A 146 -10.42 9.06 16.53
CA GLY A 146 -9.14 8.90 17.21
C GLY A 146 -8.61 10.20 17.81
N HIS A 147 -8.03 10.12 19.01
CA HIS A 147 -7.48 11.30 19.68
C HIS A 147 -6.27 11.87 18.93
N ARG A 148 -6.31 13.15 18.61
CA ARG A 148 -5.30 13.79 17.76
C ARG A 148 -3.90 13.85 18.36
N ASN A 149 -3.79 14.30 19.61
CA ASN A 149 -2.50 14.66 20.22
C ASN A 149 -2.04 13.64 21.26
N HIS A 150 -2.81 12.57 21.48
CA HIS A 150 -2.53 11.65 22.58
C HIS A 150 -1.43 10.69 22.12
N PRO A 151 -0.28 10.59 22.83
CA PRO A 151 0.82 9.73 22.41
C PRO A 151 0.39 8.28 22.14
N ASN A 152 -0.53 7.73 22.93
CA ASN A 152 -1.07 6.38 22.71
C ASN A 152 -1.83 6.18 21.39
N ASN A 153 -2.35 7.25 20.78
CA ASN A 153 -2.95 7.16 19.45
C ASN A 153 -1.96 7.54 18.34
N LEU A 154 -0.70 7.80 18.65
CA LEU A 154 0.33 8.18 17.68
C LEU A 154 1.39 7.08 17.58
N CYS A 155 1.97 6.91 16.40
CA CYS A 155 3.10 6.01 16.17
C CYS A 155 4.03 6.59 15.10
N LEU A 156 5.27 6.10 15.07
CA LEU A 156 6.14 6.27 13.90
C LEU A 156 5.88 5.15 12.90
N ALA A 157 5.80 5.52 11.63
CA ALA A 157 5.56 4.60 10.54
C ALA A 157 6.42 4.91 9.32
N HIS A 158 6.78 3.87 8.55
CA HIS A 158 7.33 4.09 7.21
C HIS A 158 6.33 4.90 6.38
N VAL A 159 6.85 5.74 5.50
CA VAL A 159 6.06 6.56 4.57
C VAL A 159 5.04 5.71 3.80
N GLN A 160 5.47 4.53 3.33
CA GLN A 160 4.63 3.61 2.58
C GLN A 160 3.52 3.01 3.46
N CYS A 161 3.85 2.56 4.67
CA CYS A 161 2.89 1.98 5.61
C CYS A 161 1.79 2.99 6.00
N ASN A 162 2.17 4.24 6.26
CA ASN A 162 1.21 5.31 6.53
C ASN A 162 0.26 5.56 5.34
N LYS A 163 0.82 5.66 4.12
CA LYS A 163 0.02 5.80 2.88
C LYS A 163 -0.95 4.63 2.67
N GLU A 164 -0.54 3.40 2.99
CA GLU A 164 -1.37 2.20 2.87
C GLU A 164 -2.49 2.14 3.90
N LYS A 165 -2.19 2.54 5.15
CA LYS A 165 -3.20 2.66 6.20
C LYS A 165 -4.26 3.67 5.81
N HIS A 166 -3.88 4.87 5.37
CA HIS A 166 -4.83 5.93 5.01
C HIS A 166 -5.83 6.16 6.18
N ASN A 167 -7.13 6.09 5.90
CA ASN A 167 -8.22 6.23 6.86
C ASN A 167 -8.62 4.90 7.55
N LYS A 168 -7.80 3.85 7.46
CA LYS A 168 -8.01 2.61 8.23
C LYS A 168 -7.53 2.80 9.67
N THR A 169 -8.17 2.14 10.62
CA THR A 169 -7.60 1.94 11.95
C THR A 169 -6.38 1.02 11.88
N TYR A 170 -5.59 0.95 12.95
CA TYR A 170 -4.50 0.00 13.09
C TYR A 170 -4.93 -1.44 12.79
N VAL A 171 -6.05 -1.86 13.39
CA VAL A 171 -6.61 -3.21 13.23
C VAL A 171 -7.03 -3.47 11.79
N GLU A 172 -7.80 -2.55 11.19
CA GLU A 172 -8.25 -2.67 9.79
C GLU A 172 -7.06 -2.71 8.82
N HIS A 173 -6.02 -1.92 9.07
CA HIS A 173 -4.80 -1.95 8.27
C HIS A 173 -4.07 -3.28 8.40
N TRP A 174 -3.95 -3.82 9.62
CA TRP A 174 -3.33 -5.11 9.86
C TRP A 174 -4.07 -6.25 9.15
N GLU A 175 -5.39 -6.30 9.27
CA GLU A 175 -6.23 -7.27 8.55
C GLU A 175 -6.07 -7.15 7.04
N TRP A 176 -6.05 -5.91 6.53
CA TRP A 176 -5.83 -5.68 5.12
C TRP A 176 -4.45 -6.16 4.67
N ARG A 177 -3.39 -5.94 5.46
CA ARG A 177 -2.05 -6.47 5.16
C ARG A 177 -2.05 -8.01 5.11
N ARG A 178 -2.71 -8.67 6.06
CA ARG A 178 -2.88 -10.13 6.08
C ARG A 178 -3.61 -10.62 4.83
N LYS A 179 -4.77 -10.04 4.49
CA LYS A 179 -5.55 -10.38 3.29
C LYS A 179 -4.76 -10.21 1.99
N ASN A 180 -3.75 -9.34 1.98
CA ASN A 180 -2.92 -9.06 0.82
C ASN A 180 -1.55 -9.77 0.84
N ASN A 181 -1.27 -10.64 1.83
CA ASN A 181 0.00 -11.35 2.01
C ASN A 181 1.22 -10.42 2.09
N ILE A 182 1.11 -9.35 2.87
CA ILE A 182 2.16 -8.34 3.11
C ILE A 182 2.34 -8.01 4.61
N ALA A 183 1.76 -8.83 5.50
CA ALA A 183 1.87 -8.66 6.94
C ALA A 183 3.33 -8.84 7.39
#